data_AF-A0AA42T7E6-F1
#
_entry.id   AF-A0AA42T7E6-F1
#
_cell.length_a   1.000
_cell.length_b   1.000
_cell.length_c   1.000
_cell.angle_alpha   90.00
_cell.angle_beta   90.00
_cell.angle_gamma   90.00
#
_symmetry.space_group_name_H-M   'P 1'
#
loop_
_entity.id
_entity.type
_entity.pdbx_description
1 polymer ?
#
loop_
_entity_poly.entity_id
_entity_poly.type
_entity_poly.pdbx_seq_one_letter_code
_entity_poly.pdbx_strand_id
1 'polypeptide(L)'
;MQNALRQRRSRDSKKHNESLIFILPQETVNQIKKIAKRENITETDAIAISVMEFSETTEFHSQQIKKIRAIEEQRNIELKENIRSYKKRLDTAFIILEQHIRQLLNKEIITCKALPSSEEMEKLEEEVNKELDKKMHAAKKYIEASGVIYGRYGEDERY
;
A
#
# COMPACT_ATOMS: atom_id res chain seq x y z
N MET A 1 -34.53 58.55 16.48
CA MET A 1 -34.80 57.87 17.77
C MET A 1 -35.73 56.64 17.64
N GLN A 2 -36.79 56.69 16.81
CA GLN A 2 -37.75 55.58 16.66
C GLN A 2 -37.12 54.26 16.16
N ASN A 3 -36.15 54.30 15.24
CA ASN A 3 -35.49 53.08 14.71
C ASN A 3 -34.64 52.35 15.76
N ALA A 4 -33.96 53.10 16.64
CA ALA A 4 -33.18 52.52 17.73
C ALA A 4 -34.09 51.81 18.76
N LEU A 5 -35.26 52.37 19.05
CA LEU A 5 -36.27 51.74 19.91
C LEU A 5 -36.87 50.49 19.27
N ARG A 6 -37.09 50.49 17.93
CA ARG A 6 -37.52 49.29 17.19
C ARG A 6 -36.47 48.18 17.23
N GLN A 7 -35.18 48.51 17.06
CA GLN A 7 -34.10 47.53 17.16
C GLN A 7 -33.97 46.94 18.57
N ARG A 8 -34.07 47.76 19.63
CA ARG A 8 -34.06 47.27 21.02
C ARG A 8 -35.22 46.32 21.29
N ARG A 9 -36.46 46.72 20.95
CA ARG A 9 -37.65 45.86 21.10
C ARG A 9 -37.51 44.54 20.33
N SER A 10 -36.95 44.57 19.12
CA SER A 10 -36.72 43.37 18.31
C SER A 10 -35.63 42.44 18.88
N ARG A 11 -34.66 42.96 19.64
CA ARG A 11 -33.63 42.17 20.32
C ARG A 11 -34.21 41.54 21.59
N ASP A 12 -34.96 42.32 22.36
CA ASP A 12 -35.59 41.87 23.62
C ASP A 12 -36.66 40.78 23.39
N SER A 13 -37.37 40.82 22.25
CA SER A 13 -38.39 39.82 21.89
C SER A 13 -37.82 38.49 21.38
N LYS A 14 -36.52 38.41 21.10
CA LYS A 14 -35.84 37.22 20.51
C LYS A 14 -34.94 36.51 21.52
N LYS A 15 -35.46 36.21 22.73
CA LYS A 15 -34.73 35.46 23.78
C LYS A 15 -34.14 34.11 23.34
N HIS A 16 -34.56 33.55 22.21
CA HIS A 16 -34.07 32.27 21.67
C HIS A 16 -33.24 32.39 20.38
N ASN A 17 -33.11 33.60 19.80
CA ASN A 17 -32.36 33.85 18.56
C ASN A 17 -31.35 34.97 18.80
N GLU A 18 -30.31 34.67 19.59
CA GLU A 18 -29.17 35.56 19.77
C GLU A 18 -28.40 35.69 18.45
N SER A 19 -28.16 36.92 18.03
CA SER A 19 -27.36 37.19 16.83
C SER A 19 -25.88 37.03 17.17
N LEU A 20 -25.20 36.10 16.48
CA LEU A 20 -23.76 35.94 16.59
C LEU A 20 -23.05 37.04 15.81
N ILE A 21 -21.95 37.55 16.36
CA ILE A 21 -21.12 38.58 15.73
C ILE A 21 -19.78 37.93 15.38
N PHE A 22 -19.41 38.01 14.10
CA PHE A 22 -18.12 37.55 13.61
C PHE A 22 -17.32 38.74 13.09
N ILE A 23 -16.02 38.76 13.38
CA ILE A 23 -15.09 39.73 12.82
C ILE A 23 -14.35 39.02 11.69
N LEU A 24 -14.57 39.49 10.46
CA LEU A 24 -14.00 38.91 9.25
C LEU A 24 -13.16 39.97 8.49
N PRO A 25 -12.14 39.55 7.73
CA PRO A 25 -11.43 40.45 6.82
C PRO A 25 -12.40 41.10 5.83
N GLN A 26 -12.14 42.37 5.48
CA GLN A 26 -12.99 43.14 4.58
C GLN A 26 -13.20 42.44 3.22
N GLU A 27 -12.16 41.77 2.72
CA GLU A 27 -12.20 41.01 1.48
C GLU A 27 -13.22 39.85 1.56
N THR A 28 -13.18 39.08 2.66
CA THR A 28 -14.12 37.98 2.91
C THR A 28 -15.57 38.48 2.99
N VAL A 29 -15.82 39.60 3.67
CA VAL A 29 -17.14 40.21 3.73
C VAL A 29 -17.64 40.62 2.34
N ASN A 30 -16.75 41.19 1.52
CA ASN A 30 -17.10 41.58 0.15
C ASN A 30 -17.43 40.36 -0.73
N GLN A 31 -16.73 39.24 -0.54
CA GLN A 31 -17.00 37.99 -1.25
C GLN A 31 -18.35 37.40 -0.82
N ILE A 32 -18.65 37.32 0.48
CA ILE A 32 -19.94 36.85 0.99
C ILE A 32 -21.09 37.68 0.41
N LYS A 33 -20.94 39.01 0.39
CA LYS A 33 -21.93 39.92 -0.22
C LYS A 33 -22.15 39.65 -1.70
N LYS A 34 -21.08 39.40 -2.46
CA LYS A 34 -21.18 39.06 -3.88
C LYS A 34 -21.92 37.73 -4.09
N ILE A 35 -21.61 36.71 -3.29
CA ILE A 35 -22.27 35.40 -3.35
C ILE A 35 -23.75 35.54 -3.01
N ALA A 36 -24.08 36.16 -1.87
CA ALA A 36 -25.45 36.37 -1.42
C ALA A 36 -26.29 37.12 -2.46
N LYS A 37 -25.72 38.16 -3.08
CA LYS A 37 -26.38 38.90 -4.16
C LYS A 37 -26.55 38.08 -5.44
N ARG A 38 -25.56 37.26 -5.81
CA ARG A 38 -25.61 36.42 -7.02
C ARG A 38 -26.68 35.34 -6.90
N GLU A 39 -26.75 34.70 -5.74
CA GLU A 39 -27.67 33.59 -5.46
C GLU A 39 -29.03 34.06 -4.93
N ASN A 40 -29.22 35.37 -4.74
CA ASN A 40 -30.44 35.99 -4.21
C ASN A 40 -30.86 35.44 -2.84
N ILE A 41 -29.89 35.28 -1.94
CA ILE A 41 -30.04 34.80 -0.56
C ILE A 41 -29.50 35.80 0.46
N THR A 42 -29.70 35.56 1.76
CA THR A 42 -29.10 36.42 2.79
C THR A 42 -27.61 36.11 2.98
N GLU A 43 -26.84 37.08 3.47
CA GLU A 43 -25.42 36.87 3.81
C GLU A 43 -25.25 35.74 4.84
N THR A 44 -26.19 35.59 5.78
CA THR A 44 -26.22 34.50 6.76
C THR A 44 -26.40 33.14 6.09
N ASP A 45 -27.33 33.04 5.13
CA ASP A 45 -27.56 31.79 4.40
C ASP A 45 -26.36 31.41 3.54
N ALA A 46 -25.72 32.39 2.89
CA ALA A 46 -24.50 32.17 2.11
C ALA A 46 -23.37 31.60 2.98
N ILE A 47 -23.21 32.10 4.21
CA ILE A 47 -22.24 31.56 5.17
C ILE A 47 -22.63 30.13 5.58
N ALA A 48 -23.90 29.91 5.94
CA ALA A 48 -24.39 28.60 6.38
C ALA A 48 -24.18 27.52 5.31
N ILE A 49 -24.56 27.81 4.07
CA ILE A 49 -24.36 26.92 2.91
C ILE A 49 -22.87 26.62 2.73
N SER A 50 -22.02 27.65 2.73
CA SER A 50 -20.57 27.46 2.53
C SER A 50 -19.95 26.57 3.62
N VAL A 51 -20.38 26.73 4.87
CA VAL A 51 -19.92 25.90 5.99
C VAL A 51 -20.40 24.46 5.85
N MET A 52 -21.68 24.26 5.47
CA MET A 52 -22.24 22.92 5.23
C MET A 52 -21.50 22.21 4.09
N GLU A 53 -21.34 22.87 2.94
CA GLU A 53 -20.61 22.32 1.78
C GLU A 53 -19.16 21.97 2.14
N PHE A 54 -18.49 22.84 2.90
CA PHE A 54 -17.13 22.56 3.38
C PHE A 54 -17.08 21.33 4.31
N SER A 55 -18.06 21.18 5.20
CA SER A 55 -18.14 20.02 6.09
C SER A 55 -18.39 18.72 5.32
N GLU A 56 -19.35 18.72 4.38
CA GLU A 56 -19.69 17.56 3.56
C GLU A 56 -18.53 17.13 2.66
N THR A 57 -17.86 18.09 2.02
CA THR A 57 -16.68 17.81 1.19
C THR A 57 -15.52 17.25 2.02
N THR A 58 -15.29 17.79 3.22
CA THR A 58 -14.25 17.29 4.12
C THR A 58 -14.53 15.86 4.58
N GLU A 59 -15.78 15.56 4.95
CA GLU A 59 -16.19 14.20 5.32
C GLU A 59 -16.04 13.23 4.14
N PHE A 60 -16.47 13.65 2.95
CA PHE A 60 -16.34 12.86 1.73
C PHE A 60 -14.87 12.55 1.40
N HIS A 61 -13.98 13.55 1.45
CA HIS A 61 -12.55 13.36 1.23
C HIS A 61 -11.94 12.43 2.29
N SER A 62 -12.33 12.57 3.56
CA SER A 62 -11.90 11.67 4.63
C SER A 62 -12.30 10.22 4.37
N GLN A 63 -13.53 9.99 3.91
CA GLN A 63 -14.00 8.67 3.53
C GLN A 63 -13.26 8.10 2.31
N GLN A 64 -12.97 8.92 1.29
CA GLN A 64 -12.17 8.49 0.14
C GLN A 64 -10.75 8.10 0.53
N ILE A 65 -10.09 8.89 1.38
CA ILE A 65 -8.75 8.58 1.90
C ILE A 65 -8.76 7.25 2.64
N LYS A 66 -9.77 7.00 3.49
CA LYS A 66 -9.91 5.70 4.18
C LYS A 66 -10.08 4.53 3.21
N LYS A 67 -10.89 4.69 2.15
CA LYS A 67 -11.07 3.66 1.12
C LYS A 67 -9.77 3.37 0.36
N ILE A 68 -9.03 4.41 -0.04
CA ILE A 68 -7.75 4.26 -0.74
C ILE A 68 -6.76 3.51 0.15
N ARG A 69 -6.63 3.90 1.43
CA ARG A 69 -5.75 3.21 2.39
C ARG A 69 -6.13 1.73 2.55
N ALA A 70 -7.41 1.41 2.64
CA ALA A 70 -7.86 0.03 2.73
C ALA A 70 -7.53 -0.79 1.47
N ILE A 71 -7.64 -0.19 0.28
CA ILE A 71 -7.25 -0.83 -0.99
C ILE A 71 -5.74 -1.07 -1.04
N GLU A 72 -4.94 -0.09 -0.62
CA GLU A 72 -3.47 -0.22 -0.57
C GLU A 72 -3.03 -1.30 0.43
N GLU A 73 -3.66 -1.35 1.61
CA GLU A 73 -3.39 -2.37 2.61
C GLU A 73 -3.74 -3.77 2.09
N GLN A 74 -4.91 -3.93 1.48
CA GLN A 74 -5.33 -5.19 0.87
C GLN A 74 -4.36 -5.63 -0.24
N ARG A 75 -3.97 -4.70 -1.13
CA ARG A 75 -3.00 -4.97 -2.20
C ARG A 75 -1.64 -5.39 -1.63
N ASN A 76 -1.19 -4.79 -0.54
CA ASN A 76 0.05 -5.17 0.13
C ASN A 76 -0.03 -6.57 0.75
N ILE A 77 -1.18 -6.96 1.31
CA ILE A 77 -1.41 -8.31 1.80
C ILE A 77 -1.33 -9.31 0.64
N GLU A 78 -2.06 -9.06 -0.46
CA GLU A 78 -2.05 -9.92 -1.65
C GLU A 78 -0.65 -10.04 -2.28
N LEU A 79 0.11 -8.94 -2.33
CA LEU A 79 1.50 -8.96 -2.79
C LEU A 79 2.37 -9.86 -1.91
N LYS A 80 2.25 -9.75 -0.58
CA LYS A 80 3.00 -10.62 0.35
C LYS A 80 2.62 -12.09 0.19
N GLU A 81 1.34 -12.39 0.05
CA GLU A 81 0.85 -13.76 -0.18
C GLU A 81 1.36 -14.33 -1.51
N ASN A 82 1.32 -13.53 -2.57
CA ASN A 82 1.86 -13.90 -3.89
C ASN A 82 3.36 -14.18 -3.83
N ILE A 83 4.14 -13.32 -3.17
CA ILE A 83 5.59 -13.53 -2.96
C ILE A 83 5.83 -14.84 -2.18
N ARG A 84 5.07 -15.08 -1.11
CA ARG A 84 5.20 -16.31 -0.30
C ARG A 84 4.86 -17.56 -1.10
N SER A 85 3.77 -17.52 -1.87
CA SER A 85 3.36 -18.60 -2.77
C SER A 85 4.41 -18.88 -3.84
N TYR A 86 4.95 -17.82 -4.45
CA TYR A 86 6.01 -17.93 -5.45
C TYR A 86 7.26 -18.59 -4.87
N LYS A 87 7.72 -18.13 -3.71
CA LYS A 87 8.87 -18.72 -3.00
C LYS A 87 8.67 -20.22 -2.76
N LYS A 88 7.49 -20.63 -2.29
CA LYS A 88 7.18 -22.06 -2.06
C LYS A 88 7.25 -22.89 -3.35
N ARG A 89 6.75 -22.35 -4.47
CA ARG A 89 6.83 -23.01 -5.78
C ARG A 89 8.28 -23.15 -6.25
N LEU A 90 9.08 -22.10 -6.05
CA LEU A 90 10.49 -22.07 -6.40
C LEU A 90 11.32 -23.05 -5.55
N ASP A 91 11.06 -23.12 -4.24
CA ASP A 91 11.70 -24.10 -3.35
C ASP A 91 11.39 -25.54 -3.79
N THR A 92 10.13 -25.81 -4.18
CA THR A 92 9.71 -27.13 -4.69
C THR A 92 10.39 -27.45 -6.03
N ALA A 93 10.50 -26.47 -6.92
CA ALA A 93 11.20 -26.63 -8.19
C ALA A 93 12.69 -26.93 -7.98
N PHE A 94 13.35 -26.31 -6.99
CA PHE A 94 14.73 -26.61 -6.65
C PHE A 94 14.93 -28.03 -6.15
N ILE A 95 14.01 -28.55 -5.32
CA ILE A 95 14.07 -29.94 -4.85
C ILE A 95 13.96 -30.91 -6.05
N ILE A 96 13.04 -30.66 -6.96
CA ILE A 96 12.87 -31.50 -8.17
C ILE A 96 14.10 -31.43 -9.06
N LEU A 97 14.67 -30.24 -9.24
CA LEU A 97 15.89 -30.02 -10.02
C LEU A 97 17.09 -30.77 -9.41
N GLU A 98 17.27 -30.66 -8.10
CA GLU A 98 18.33 -31.36 -7.38
C GLU A 98 18.23 -32.87 -7.57
N GLN A 99 17.02 -33.43 -7.44
CA GLN A 99 16.76 -34.85 -7.66
C GLN A 99 17.09 -35.27 -9.09
N HIS A 100 16.68 -34.50 -10.10
CA HIS A 100 16.98 -34.79 -11.51
C HIS A 100 18.48 -34.72 -11.80
N ILE A 101 19.17 -33.70 -11.30
CA ILE A 101 20.63 -33.56 -11.50
C ILE A 101 21.34 -34.73 -10.83
N ARG A 102 20.95 -35.11 -9.60
CA ARG A 102 21.54 -36.27 -8.90
C ARG A 102 21.31 -37.56 -9.69
N GLN A 103 20.11 -37.79 -10.22
CA GLN A 103 19.84 -38.97 -11.05
C GLN A 103 20.68 -39.00 -12.33
N LEU A 104 20.85 -37.85 -12.99
CA LEU A 104 21.69 -37.73 -14.17
C LEU A 104 23.17 -37.97 -13.85
N LEU A 105 23.69 -37.37 -12.78
CA LEU A 105 25.07 -37.57 -12.32
C LEU A 105 25.33 -39.02 -11.92
N ASN A 106 24.42 -39.63 -11.16
CA ASN A 106 24.51 -41.06 -10.82
C ASN A 106 24.55 -41.90 -12.09
N LYS A 107 23.70 -41.62 -13.08
CA LYS A 107 23.72 -42.35 -14.34
C LYS A 107 25.05 -42.16 -15.07
N GLU A 108 25.52 -40.93 -15.26
CA GLU A 108 26.77 -40.63 -15.95
C GLU A 108 28.00 -41.24 -15.27
N ILE A 109 28.14 -41.06 -13.96
CA ILE A 109 29.35 -41.45 -13.23
C ILE A 109 29.37 -42.97 -12.97
N ILE A 110 28.21 -43.59 -12.70
CA ILE A 110 28.12 -45.04 -12.43
C ILE A 110 28.19 -45.84 -13.74
N THR A 111 27.59 -45.39 -14.84
CA THR A 111 27.66 -46.15 -16.12
C THR A 111 29.03 -46.08 -16.79
N CYS A 112 29.88 -45.11 -16.44
CA CYS A 112 31.24 -45.00 -16.97
C CYS A 112 32.29 -45.85 -16.21
N LYS A 113 31.95 -46.48 -15.09
CA LYS A 113 32.88 -47.27 -14.27
C LYS A 113 32.42 -48.74 -14.22
N ALA A 114 33.37 -49.68 -14.33
CA ALA A 114 33.10 -51.09 -14.06
C ALA A 114 32.60 -51.24 -12.61
N LEU A 115 31.77 -52.26 -12.35
CA LEU A 115 31.03 -52.43 -11.09
C LEU A 115 31.91 -52.07 -9.86
N PRO A 116 31.65 -50.93 -9.18
CA PRO A 116 32.57 -50.43 -8.17
C PRO A 116 32.53 -51.29 -6.91
N SER A 117 33.69 -51.48 -6.28
CA SER A 117 33.80 -52.06 -4.94
C SER A 117 33.18 -51.13 -3.87
N SER A 118 32.95 -51.64 -2.66
CA SER A 118 32.32 -50.86 -1.58
C SER A 118 33.08 -49.58 -1.20
N GLU A 119 34.41 -49.57 -1.28
CA GLU A 119 35.23 -48.37 -1.00
C GLU A 119 35.23 -47.37 -2.17
N GLU A 120 34.96 -47.83 -3.39
CA GLU A 120 34.84 -46.98 -4.58
C GLU A 120 33.47 -46.31 -4.63
N MET A 121 32.42 -46.96 -4.10
CA MET A 121 31.08 -46.40 -3.96
C MET A 121 31.06 -45.10 -3.13
N GLU A 122 31.73 -45.06 -1.96
CA GLU A 122 31.79 -43.84 -1.14
C GLU A 122 32.49 -42.69 -1.88
N LYS A 123 33.59 -42.98 -2.59
CA LYS A 123 34.29 -41.96 -3.39
C LYS A 123 33.44 -41.45 -4.57
N LEU A 124 32.68 -42.34 -5.21
CA LEU A 124 31.72 -41.97 -6.25
C LEU A 124 30.59 -41.10 -5.70
N GLU A 125 30.07 -41.41 -4.51
CA GLU A 125 29.02 -40.63 -3.87
C GLU A 125 29.51 -39.23 -3.47
N GLU A 126 30.74 -39.12 -2.96
CA GLU A 126 31.39 -37.83 -2.73
C GLU A 126 31.60 -37.03 -4.03
N GLU A 127 31.99 -37.69 -5.12
CA GLU A 127 32.17 -37.07 -6.44
C GLU A 127 30.84 -36.54 -6.99
N VAL A 128 29.76 -37.33 -6.88
CA VAL A 128 28.39 -36.92 -7.23
C VAL A 128 27.95 -35.71 -6.40
N ASN A 129 28.16 -35.74 -5.09
CA ASN A 129 27.74 -34.64 -4.21
C ASN A 129 28.49 -33.34 -4.50
N LYS A 130 29.80 -33.40 -4.75
CA LYS A 130 30.59 -32.22 -5.13
C LYS A 130 30.10 -31.60 -6.44
N GLU A 131 29.83 -32.41 -7.46
CA GLU A 131 29.37 -31.90 -8.76
C GLU A 131 27.91 -31.44 -8.70
N LEU A 132 27.07 -32.09 -7.88
CA LEU A 132 25.71 -31.66 -7.59
C LEU A 132 25.69 -30.27 -6.96
N ASP A 133 26.50 -30.04 -5.92
CA ASP A 133 26.59 -28.75 -5.23
C ASP A 133 27.01 -27.63 -6.17
N LYS A 134 28.00 -27.91 -7.04
CA LYS A 134 28.46 -26.96 -8.06
C LYS A 134 27.36 -26.60 -9.07
N LYS A 135 26.64 -27.60 -9.59
CA LYS A 135 25.54 -27.39 -10.54
C LYS A 135 24.36 -26.65 -9.89
N MET A 136 24.01 -27.01 -8.65
CA MET A 136 22.94 -26.35 -7.89
C MET A 136 23.30 -24.91 -7.52
N HIS A 137 24.56 -24.65 -7.14
CA HIS A 137 25.03 -23.29 -6.88
C HIS A 137 24.96 -22.40 -8.12
N ALA A 138 25.37 -22.92 -9.28
CA ALA A 138 25.23 -22.21 -10.55
C ALA A 138 23.75 -21.93 -10.88
N ALA A 139 22.87 -22.93 -10.75
CA ALA A 139 21.44 -22.76 -11.00
C ALA A 139 20.80 -21.69 -10.11
N LYS A 140 21.12 -21.68 -8.80
CA LYS A 140 20.69 -20.64 -7.86
C LYS A 140 21.14 -19.26 -8.31
N LYS A 141 22.42 -19.10 -8.66
CA LYS A 141 22.98 -17.83 -9.13
C LYS A 141 22.31 -17.32 -10.41
N TYR A 142 21.96 -18.20 -11.36
CA TYR A 142 21.23 -17.82 -12.57
C TYR A 142 19.81 -17.33 -12.28
N ILE A 143 19.12 -17.96 -11.32
CA ILE A 143 17.76 -17.57 -10.93
C ILE A 143 17.76 -16.28 -10.10
N GLU A 144 18.79 -16.04 -9.29
CA GLU A 144 19.00 -14.76 -8.62
C GLU A 144 19.30 -13.64 -9.63
N ALA A 145 20.16 -13.91 -10.62
CA ALA A 145 20.52 -12.94 -11.65
C ALA A 145 19.37 -12.60 -12.63
N SER A 146 18.40 -13.50 -12.81
CA SER A 146 17.23 -13.25 -13.63
C SER A 146 16.19 -12.33 -12.96
N GLY A 147 16.49 -11.80 -11.76
CA GLY A 147 15.61 -10.90 -11.03
C GLY A 147 14.40 -11.59 -10.41
N VAL A 148 14.41 -12.93 -10.39
CA VAL A 148 13.31 -13.76 -9.94
C VAL A 148 13.29 -13.92 -8.42
N ILE A 149 14.40 -13.63 -7.74
CA ILE A 149 14.48 -13.69 -6.27
C ILE A 149 14.97 -12.35 -5.73
N TYR A 150 14.26 -11.90 -4.70
CA TYR A 150 14.48 -10.70 -3.90
C TYR A 150 13.99 -9.41 -4.54
N GLY A 151 12.71 -9.11 -4.27
CA GLY A 151 12.38 -7.73 -3.96
C GLY A 151 13.25 -7.27 -2.79
N ARG A 152 14.37 -6.60 -3.07
CA ARG A 152 15.01 -5.67 -2.14
C ARG A 152 14.07 -4.48 -1.96
N TYR A 153 13.00 -4.68 -1.22
CA TYR A 153 12.21 -3.59 -0.66
C TYR A 153 11.97 -3.97 0.79
N GLY A 154 12.77 -3.43 1.71
CA GLY A 154 12.36 -3.44 3.12
C GLY A 154 13.39 -3.41 4.25
N GLU A 155 14.71 -3.35 4.03
CA GLU A 155 15.65 -3.27 5.19
C GLU A 155 16.50 -1.99 5.30
N ASP A 156 16.44 -1.07 4.33
CA ASP A 156 17.26 0.16 4.32
C ASP A 156 16.49 1.48 4.52
N GLU A 157 15.32 1.44 5.17
CA GLU A 157 14.67 2.68 5.65
C GLU A 157 14.70 2.72 7.19
N ARG A 158 15.90 2.95 7.73
CA ARG A 158 16.09 3.59 9.04
C ARG A 158 16.83 4.90 8.83
N TYR A 159 16.10 5.99 8.60
CA TYR A 159 16.51 7.35 8.97
C TYR A 159 15.28 8.21 9.21
#